data_AF-A0A0W8CXJ6-F1
#
_entry.id   AF-A0A0W8CXJ6-F1
#
_cell.length_a   1.000
_cell.length_b   1.000
_cell.length_c   1.000
_cell.angle_alpha   90.00
_cell.angle_beta   90.00
_cell.angle_gamma   90.00
#
_symmetry.space_group_name_H-M   'P 1'
#
loop_
_entity.id
_entity.type
_entity.pdbx_description
1 polymer ?
#
loop_
_entity_poly.entity_id
_entity_poly.type
_entity_poly.pdbx_seq_one_letter_code
_entity_poly.pdbx_strand_id
1 'polypeptide(L)'
;MVHRYFAVLELMGLLSSPACNRRLKELYADLKDFESVSKALQGENMSLLDVRVWFDGLIEAQPAFAAYITPRANIVHSPDFESGCVRVLKGNGARLTASEKRALRSFLQVDRAPNNNDEEAETDSLVQRLEKRRRLKAREARYCLVGSIPATSNKVERFFSVARATLGHERNGLQLISLEMVLFLRENSRFWDVSTVDQLL
;
A
#
# COMPACT_ATOMS: atom_id res chain seq x y z
N MET A 1 22.79 -63.06 -4.41
CA MET A 1 23.22 -61.76 -4.98
C MET A 1 22.08 -61.00 -5.65
N VAL A 2 21.14 -61.67 -6.34
CA VAL A 2 20.00 -61.07 -7.07
C VAL A 2 18.99 -60.31 -6.17
N HIS A 3 18.71 -60.79 -4.96
CA HIS A 3 17.77 -60.14 -4.04
C HIS A 3 18.17 -58.72 -3.59
N ARG A 4 19.48 -58.40 -3.54
CA ARG A 4 19.94 -57.05 -3.20
C ARG A 4 19.76 -56.05 -4.35
N TYR A 5 19.85 -56.50 -5.60
CA TYR A 5 19.60 -55.65 -6.78
C TYR A 5 18.13 -55.28 -6.93
N PHE A 6 17.22 -56.21 -6.61
CA PHE A 6 15.78 -55.94 -6.65
C PHE A 6 15.36 -54.86 -5.64
N ALA A 7 15.88 -54.93 -4.41
CA ALA A 7 15.61 -53.91 -3.39
C ALA A 7 16.15 -52.51 -3.76
N VAL A 8 17.29 -52.44 -4.44
CA VAL A 8 17.87 -51.17 -4.93
C VAL A 8 17.07 -50.59 -6.10
N LEU A 9 16.56 -51.43 -7.00
CA LEU A 9 15.68 -51.02 -8.11
C LEU A 9 14.33 -50.50 -7.60
N GLU A 10 13.76 -51.14 -6.58
CA GLU A 10 12.51 -50.71 -5.93
C GLU A 10 12.68 -49.36 -5.22
N LEU A 11 13.82 -49.14 -4.55
CA LEU A 11 14.21 -47.85 -3.98
C LEU A 11 14.49 -46.77 -5.05
N MET A 12 15.06 -47.14 -6.20
CA MET A 12 15.26 -46.21 -7.33
C MET A 12 13.95 -45.79 -7.99
N GLY A 13 12.92 -46.64 -7.98
CA GLY A 13 11.57 -46.29 -8.43
C GLY A 13 10.87 -45.27 -7.53
N LEU A 14 11.29 -45.17 -6.27
CA LEU A 14 10.80 -44.18 -5.29
C LEU A 14 11.56 -42.86 -5.34
N LEU A 15 12.72 -42.80 -6.01
CA LEU A 15 13.48 -41.57 -6.18
C LEU A 15 12.85 -40.75 -7.33
N SER A 16 12.48 -39.51 -7.03
CA SER A 16 12.09 -38.52 -8.04
C SER A 16 13.12 -38.52 -9.17
N SER A 17 12.64 -38.64 -10.42
CA SER A 17 13.53 -38.65 -11.58
C SER A 17 14.43 -37.41 -11.60
N PRO A 18 15.64 -37.47 -12.17
CA PRO A 18 16.51 -36.29 -12.26
C PRO A 18 15.82 -35.08 -12.89
N ALA A 19 14.93 -35.29 -13.86
CA ALA A 19 14.10 -34.23 -14.45
C ALA A 19 13.08 -33.65 -13.47
N CYS A 20 12.42 -34.50 -12.66
CA CYS A 20 11.53 -34.06 -11.59
C CYS A 20 12.29 -33.23 -10.54
N ASN A 21 13.48 -33.68 -10.13
CA ASN A 21 14.32 -32.95 -9.19
C ASN A 21 14.79 -31.59 -9.74
N ARG A 22 15.06 -31.47 -11.04
CA ARG A 22 15.36 -30.17 -11.67
C ARG A 22 14.15 -29.23 -11.61
N ARG A 23 12.97 -29.71 -12.01
CA ARG A 23 11.72 -28.93 -11.95
C ARG A 23 11.36 -28.50 -10.53
N LEU A 24 11.58 -29.35 -9.54
CA LEU A 24 11.36 -29.02 -8.13
C LEU A 24 12.32 -27.92 -7.65
N LYS A 25 13.58 -27.94 -8.09
CA LYS A 25 14.56 -26.89 -7.75
C LYS A 25 14.20 -25.55 -8.39
N GLU A 26 13.75 -25.56 -9.64
CA GLU A 26 13.24 -24.36 -10.33
C GLU A 26 12.02 -23.80 -9.60
N LEU A 27 11.02 -24.64 -9.30
CA LEU A 27 9.83 -24.22 -8.55
C LEU A 27 10.19 -23.67 -7.16
N TYR A 28 11.16 -24.29 -6.47
CA TYR A 28 11.62 -23.82 -5.17
C TYR A 28 12.27 -22.43 -5.26
N ALA A 29 13.01 -22.15 -6.33
CA ALA A 29 13.58 -20.83 -6.57
C ALA A 29 12.46 -19.79 -6.78
N ASP A 30 11.47 -20.08 -7.62
CA ASP A 30 10.31 -19.19 -7.85
C ASP A 30 9.55 -18.91 -6.55
N LEU A 31 9.32 -19.94 -5.72
CA LEU A 31 8.65 -19.79 -4.43
C LEU A 31 9.43 -18.94 -3.45
N LYS A 32 10.76 -18.90 -3.55
CA LYS A 32 11.62 -18.08 -2.68
C LYS A 32 11.45 -16.59 -2.98
N ASP A 33 11.35 -16.22 -4.26
CA ASP A 33 11.11 -14.84 -4.65
C ASP A 33 9.70 -14.39 -4.23
N PHE A 34 8.70 -15.27 -4.41
CA PHE A 34 7.34 -15.04 -3.91
C PHE A 34 7.29 -14.88 -2.38
N GLU A 35 7.99 -15.74 -1.64
CA GLU A 35 8.09 -15.66 -0.18
C GLU A 35 8.73 -14.35 0.25
N SER A 36 9.79 -13.91 -0.44
CA SER A 36 10.48 -12.65 -0.18
C SER A 36 9.53 -11.45 -0.30
N VAL A 37 8.79 -11.36 -1.42
CA VAL A 37 7.79 -10.30 -1.63
C VAL A 37 6.68 -10.39 -0.58
N SER A 38 6.17 -11.58 -0.28
CA SER A 38 5.12 -11.79 0.72
C SER A 38 5.55 -11.33 2.12
N LYS A 39 6.79 -11.58 2.52
CA LYS A 39 7.36 -11.09 3.78
C LYS A 39 7.53 -9.58 3.77
N ALA A 40 8.01 -9.00 2.66
CA ALA A 40 8.13 -7.55 2.53
C ALA A 40 6.76 -6.85 2.68
N LEU A 41 5.70 -7.45 2.13
CA LEU A 41 4.33 -6.96 2.28
C LEU A 41 3.80 -6.98 3.72
N GLN A 42 4.41 -7.75 4.63
CA GLN A 42 4.07 -7.78 6.05
C GLN A 42 4.69 -6.62 6.85
N GLY A 43 5.55 -5.83 6.22
CA GLY A 43 6.17 -4.64 6.80
C GLY A 43 5.16 -3.54 7.14
N GLU A 44 5.57 -2.61 8.01
CA GLU A 44 4.68 -1.55 8.52
C GLU A 44 4.75 -0.24 7.72
N ASN A 45 5.89 0.03 7.07
CA ASN A 45 6.20 1.32 6.47
C ASN A 45 6.63 1.15 5.01
N MET A 46 5.69 0.72 4.18
CA MET A 46 5.89 0.62 2.73
C MET A 46 4.83 1.44 2.01
N SER A 47 5.23 2.07 0.92
CA SER A 47 4.36 2.87 0.07
C SER A 47 3.74 2.02 -1.04
N LEU A 48 2.66 2.52 -1.66
CA LEU A 48 2.08 1.89 -2.84
C LEU A 48 3.10 1.80 -4.00
N LEU A 49 4.08 2.69 -4.05
CA LEU A 49 5.17 2.64 -5.02
C LEU A 49 6.07 1.42 -4.78
N ASP A 50 6.47 1.15 -3.53
CA ASP A 50 7.31 0.00 -3.19
C ASP A 50 6.62 -1.31 -3.58
N VAL A 51 5.34 -1.44 -3.21
CA VAL A 51 4.51 -2.61 -3.58
C VAL A 51 4.45 -2.78 -5.10
N ARG A 52 4.28 -1.69 -5.85
CA ARG A 52 4.25 -1.74 -7.31
C ARG A 52 5.58 -2.21 -7.88
N VAL A 53 6.71 -1.75 -7.36
CA VAL A 53 8.05 -2.19 -7.78
C VAL A 53 8.22 -3.70 -7.55
N TRP A 54 7.79 -4.21 -6.39
CA TRP A 54 7.90 -5.63 -6.10
C TRP A 54 6.98 -6.49 -6.96
N PHE A 55 5.75 -6.04 -7.22
CA PHE A 55 4.82 -6.74 -8.10
C PHE A 55 5.27 -6.72 -9.56
N ASP A 56 5.83 -5.62 -10.06
CA ASP A 56 6.40 -5.55 -11.41
C ASP A 56 7.57 -6.54 -11.56
N GLY A 57 8.50 -6.55 -10.59
CA GLY A 57 9.60 -7.52 -10.58
C GLY A 57 9.13 -8.98 -10.50
N LEU A 58 8.08 -9.26 -9.72
CA LEU A 58 7.50 -10.60 -9.63
C LEU A 58 6.82 -11.04 -10.93
N ILE A 59 6.18 -10.11 -11.66
CA ILE A 59 5.62 -10.38 -12.99
C ILE A 59 6.73 -10.65 -14.01
N GLU A 60 7.84 -9.89 -13.96
CA GLU A 60 8.99 -10.11 -14.83
C GLU A 60 9.62 -11.49 -14.62
N ALA A 61 9.76 -11.90 -13.35
CA ALA A 61 10.28 -13.23 -12.99
C ALA A 61 9.28 -14.35 -13.35
N GLN A 62 7.99 -14.13 -13.11
CA GLN A 62 6.95 -15.13 -13.34
C GLN A 62 5.68 -14.48 -13.94
N PRO A 63 5.57 -14.46 -15.29
CA PRO A 63 4.48 -13.81 -16.01
C PRO A 63 3.08 -14.32 -15.65
N ALA A 64 2.97 -15.53 -15.11
CA ALA A 64 1.69 -16.10 -14.66
C ALA A 64 0.97 -15.25 -13.60
N PHE A 65 1.72 -14.47 -12.80
CA PHE A 65 1.12 -13.59 -11.78
C PHE A 65 0.46 -12.33 -12.36
N ALA A 66 0.70 -12.00 -13.63
CA ALA A 66 0.16 -10.78 -14.24
C ALA A 66 -1.37 -10.70 -14.17
N ALA A 67 -2.06 -11.85 -14.24
CA ALA A 67 -3.51 -11.92 -14.11
C ALA A 67 -4.04 -11.42 -12.76
N TYR A 68 -3.21 -11.40 -11.71
CA TYR A 68 -3.60 -11.08 -10.34
C TYR A 68 -3.01 -9.76 -9.85
N ILE A 69 -1.75 -9.47 -10.15
CA ILE A 69 -1.04 -8.34 -9.52
C ILE A 69 -0.69 -7.21 -10.50
N THR A 70 -1.22 -7.21 -11.72
CA THR A 70 -1.11 -6.04 -12.61
C THR A 70 -1.95 -4.87 -12.09
N PRO A 71 -1.61 -3.61 -12.45
CA PRO A 71 -2.35 -2.43 -12.00
C PRO A 71 -3.84 -2.41 -12.40
N ARG A 72 -4.25 -3.28 -13.33
CA ARG A 72 -5.63 -3.41 -13.83
C ARG A 72 -6.16 -4.83 -13.73
N ALA A 73 -5.57 -5.67 -12.88
CA ALA A 73 -6.10 -6.99 -12.61
C ALA A 73 -7.54 -6.88 -12.06
N ASN A 74 -8.38 -7.89 -12.32
CA ASN A 74 -9.80 -7.86 -11.95
C ASN A 74 -10.04 -7.70 -10.44
N ILE A 75 -9.04 -8.06 -9.61
CA ILE A 75 -9.11 -7.92 -8.15
C ILE A 75 -8.89 -6.48 -7.67
N VAL A 76 -8.35 -5.61 -8.53
CA VAL A 76 -8.03 -4.22 -8.19
C VAL A 76 -9.32 -3.41 -8.14
N HIS A 77 -9.71 -2.97 -6.95
CA HIS A 77 -10.97 -2.25 -6.74
C HIS A 77 -11.00 -0.87 -7.41
N SER A 78 -9.87 -0.15 -7.41
CA SER A 78 -9.80 1.22 -7.93
C SER A 78 -8.50 1.45 -8.70
N PRO A 79 -8.40 0.96 -9.95
CA PRO A 79 -7.15 0.96 -10.70
C PRO A 79 -6.61 2.38 -11.00
N ASP A 80 -7.48 3.33 -11.31
CA ASP A 80 -7.08 4.73 -11.53
C ASP A 80 -6.58 5.40 -10.24
N PHE A 81 -7.12 5.02 -9.08
CA PHE A 81 -6.67 5.51 -7.79
C PHE A 81 -5.27 5.00 -7.47
N GLU A 82 -5.07 3.68 -7.52
CA GLU A 82 -3.77 3.06 -7.23
C GLU A 82 -2.67 3.52 -8.20
N SER A 83 -2.96 3.53 -9.51
CA SER A 83 -2.04 4.05 -10.53
C SER A 83 -1.70 5.52 -10.28
N GLY A 84 -2.72 6.33 -9.93
CA GLY A 84 -2.55 7.73 -9.59
C GLY A 84 -1.62 7.93 -8.38
N CYS A 85 -1.84 7.18 -7.30
CA CYS A 85 -1.00 7.20 -6.11
C CYS A 85 0.46 6.86 -6.46
N VAL A 86 0.70 5.76 -7.19
CA VAL A 86 2.04 5.36 -7.63
C VAL A 86 2.70 6.47 -8.45
N ARG A 87 1.98 7.11 -9.38
CA ARG A 87 2.51 8.18 -10.21
C ARG A 87 2.88 9.42 -9.39
N VAL A 88 2.05 9.79 -8.42
CA VAL A 88 2.34 10.88 -7.48
C VAL A 88 3.60 10.57 -6.65
N LEU A 89 3.71 9.35 -6.11
CA LEU A 89 4.87 8.91 -5.32
C LEU A 89 6.16 8.88 -6.15
N LYS A 90 6.08 8.63 -7.47
CA LYS A 90 7.21 8.77 -8.41
C LYS A 90 7.61 10.22 -8.71
N GLY A 91 6.95 11.22 -8.10
CA GLY A 91 7.17 12.64 -8.41
C GLY A 91 6.52 13.12 -9.72
N ASN A 92 5.66 12.29 -10.34
CA ASN A 92 5.06 12.57 -11.65
C ASN A 92 3.61 13.06 -11.55
N GLY A 93 3.23 13.72 -10.44
CA GLY A 93 1.85 14.19 -10.18
C GLY A 93 1.30 15.16 -11.22
N ALA A 94 2.16 15.91 -11.92
CA ALA A 94 1.75 16.80 -13.01
C ALA A 94 1.20 16.03 -14.24
N ARG A 95 1.60 14.77 -14.43
CA ARG A 95 1.28 13.92 -15.59
C ARG A 95 0.13 12.94 -15.33
N LEU A 96 -0.66 13.16 -14.29
CA LEU A 96 -1.85 12.33 -14.03
C LEU A 96 -2.87 12.44 -15.17
N THR A 97 -3.47 11.31 -15.53
CA THR A 97 -4.58 11.25 -16.49
C THR A 97 -5.83 11.94 -15.92
N ALA A 98 -6.83 12.19 -16.76
CA ALA A 98 -8.10 12.76 -16.29
C ALA A 98 -8.84 11.84 -15.29
N SER A 99 -8.72 10.52 -15.44
CA SER A 99 -9.30 9.53 -14.51
C SER A 99 -8.53 9.48 -13.20
N GLU A 100 -7.20 9.44 -13.24
CA GLU A 100 -6.34 9.48 -12.05
C GLU A 100 -6.57 10.79 -11.26
N LYS A 101 -6.64 11.94 -11.93
CA LYS A 101 -6.99 13.23 -11.30
C LYS A 101 -8.35 13.19 -10.64
N ARG A 102 -9.33 12.51 -11.25
CA ARG A 102 -10.69 12.35 -10.68
C ARG A 102 -10.68 11.49 -9.43
N ALA A 103 -9.92 10.40 -9.44
CA ALA A 103 -9.79 9.49 -8.30
C ALA A 103 -9.06 10.14 -7.12
N LEU A 104 -8.03 10.97 -7.38
CA LEU A 104 -7.23 11.63 -6.35
C LEU A 104 -7.77 13.00 -5.90
N ARG A 105 -8.98 13.40 -6.31
CA ARG A 105 -9.54 14.73 -6.00
C ARG A 105 -9.51 15.05 -4.51
N SER A 106 -9.86 14.09 -3.66
CA SER A 106 -9.89 14.27 -2.20
C SER A 106 -8.51 14.51 -1.58
N PHE A 107 -7.44 14.14 -2.29
CA PHE A 107 -6.05 14.28 -1.85
C PHE A 107 -5.36 15.51 -2.44
N LEU A 108 -6.04 16.24 -3.33
CA LEU A 108 -5.50 17.45 -3.94
C LEU A 108 -5.47 18.58 -2.91
N GLN A 109 -4.27 19.03 -2.57
CA GLN A 109 -4.11 20.26 -1.81
C GLN A 109 -4.36 21.44 -2.74
N VAL A 110 -5.54 22.02 -2.63
CA VAL A 110 -5.81 23.34 -3.17
C VAL A 110 -5.19 24.31 -2.18
N ASP A 111 -4.04 24.89 -2.52
CA ASP A 111 -3.58 26.05 -1.77
C ASP A 111 -4.74 27.04 -1.71
N ARG A 112 -5.22 27.39 -0.50
CA ARG A 112 -6.18 28.50 -0.33
C ARG A 112 -5.67 29.64 -1.20
N ALA A 113 -6.47 30.11 -2.14
CA ALA A 113 -6.17 31.36 -2.80
C ALA A 113 -5.97 32.39 -1.68
N PRO A 114 -4.94 33.26 -1.73
CA PRO A 114 -5.03 34.48 -0.94
C PRO A 114 -6.38 35.09 -1.31
N ASN A 115 -7.18 35.47 -0.31
CA ASN A 115 -8.49 36.09 -0.51
C ASN A 115 -8.41 37.01 -1.72
N ASN A 116 -9.02 36.61 -2.83
CA ASN A 116 -9.19 37.54 -3.92
C ASN A 116 -10.25 38.49 -3.40
N ASN A 117 -9.83 39.66 -2.94
CA ASN A 117 -10.68 40.82 -3.09
C ASN A 117 -10.89 40.91 -4.62
N ASP A 118 -12.01 40.39 -5.10
CA ASP A 118 -12.35 40.24 -6.53
C ASP A 118 -12.62 41.58 -7.22
N GLU A 119 -11.99 42.68 -6.78
CA GLU A 119 -12.24 44.04 -7.28
C GLU A 119 -11.11 44.60 -8.18
N GLU A 120 -9.95 43.95 -8.31
CA GLU A 120 -8.79 44.51 -9.06
C GLU A 120 -8.57 43.93 -10.48
N ALA A 121 -9.50 43.11 -11.01
CA ALA A 121 -9.31 42.48 -12.32
C ALA A 121 -9.32 43.46 -13.50
N GLU A 122 -9.86 44.67 -13.33
CA GLU A 122 -10.04 45.66 -14.41
C GLU A 122 -8.82 46.58 -14.62
N THR A 123 -7.86 46.59 -13.69
CA THR A 123 -6.66 47.45 -13.74
C THR A 123 -5.33 46.70 -13.95
N ASP A 124 -5.34 45.36 -14.00
CA ASP A 124 -4.12 44.56 -14.14
C ASP A 124 -3.47 44.75 -15.53
N SER A 125 -2.21 45.18 -15.54
CA SER A 125 -1.38 45.27 -16.75
C SER A 125 -1.20 43.90 -17.44
N LEU A 126 -0.90 43.91 -18.74
CA LEU A 126 -0.66 42.69 -19.52
C LEU A 126 0.48 41.83 -18.91
N VAL A 127 1.51 42.47 -18.35
CA VAL A 127 2.62 41.79 -17.66
C VAL A 127 2.13 41.08 -16.40
N GLN A 128 1.35 41.74 -15.54
CA GLN A 128 0.78 41.14 -14.34
C GLN A 128 -0.13 39.95 -14.69
N ARG A 129 -0.93 40.06 -15.76
CA ARG A 129 -1.76 38.94 -16.26
C ARG A 129 -0.93 37.75 -16.73
N LEU A 130 0.19 38.00 -17.42
CA LEU A 130 1.12 36.94 -17.85
C LEU A 130 1.85 36.30 -16.68
N GLU A 131 2.31 37.10 -15.70
CA GLU A 131 2.96 36.60 -14.49
C GLU A 131 1.99 35.79 -13.61
N LYS A 132 0.75 36.25 -13.45
CA LYS A 132 -0.30 35.51 -12.73
C LYS A 132 -0.60 34.17 -13.41
N ARG A 133 -0.68 34.14 -14.75
CA ARG A 133 -0.79 32.89 -15.53
C ARG A 133 0.43 31.99 -15.36
N ARG A 134 1.65 32.54 -15.33
CA ARG A 134 2.89 31.78 -15.08
C ARG A 134 2.89 31.19 -13.66
N ARG A 135 2.49 31.95 -12.64
CA ARG A 135 2.35 31.49 -11.25
C ARG A 135 1.29 30.40 -11.11
N LEU A 136 0.14 30.55 -11.76
CA LEU A 136 -0.90 29.51 -11.79
C LEU A 136 -0.42 28.23 -12.49
N LYS A 137 0.32 28.35 -13.60
CA LYS A 137 0.93 27.21 -14.28
C LYS A 137 2.03 26.55 -13.46
N ALA A 138 2.75 27.33 -12.64
CA ALA A 138 3.80 26.86 -11.74
C ALA A 138 3.26 26.29 -10.41
N ARG A 139 1.97 26.54 -10.09
CA ARG A 139 1.28 25.85 -8.99
C ARG A 139 1.06 24.41 -9.39
N GLU A 140 2.07 23.58 -9.12
CA GLU A 140 1.94 22.14 -9.26
C GLU A 140 0.89 21.63 -8.27
N ALA A 141 0.00 20.76 -8.76
CA ALA A 141 -0.97 20.06 -7.93
C ALA A 141 -0.22 19.24 -6.87
N ARG A 142 -0.35 19.62 -5.59
CA ARG A 142 0.29 18.95 -4.47
C ARG A 142 -0.64 17.88 -3.91
N TYR A 143 -0.10 16.68 -3.74
CA TYR A 143 -0.82 15.51 -3.22
C TYR A 143 -0.11 14.99 -1.95
N CYS A 144 0.07 15.87 -0.96
CA CYS A 144 0.93 15.61 0.21
C CYS A 144 0.51 14.40 1.05
N LEU A 145 -0.79 14.07 1.07
CA LEU A 145 -1.32 12.97 1.88
C LEU A 145 -1.20 11.59 1.22
N VAL A 146 -0.87 11.51 -0.08
CA VAL A 146 -0.76 10.22 -0.79
C VAL A 146 0.33 9.34 -0.17
N GLY A 147 1.43 9.92 0.31
CA GLY A 147 2.49 9.19 1.00
C GLY A 147 2.10 8.63 2.36
N SER A 148 1.01 9.13 2.96
CA SER A 148 0.52 8.66 4.26
C SER A 148 -0.44 7.47 4.13
N ILE A 149 -0.87 7.13 2.92
CA ILE A 149 -1.77 6.00 2.68
C ILE A 149 -0.96 4.70 2.79
N PRO A 150 -1.30 3.80 3.73
CA PRO A 150 -0.61 2.53 3.83
C PRO A 150 -0.91 1.66 2.61
N ALA A 151 0.08 0.91 2.15
CA ALA A 151 -0.08 0.05 0.98
C ALA A 151 -0.84 -1.26 1.26
N THR A 152 -0.93 -1.69 2.53
CA THR A 152 -1.68 -2.88 2.96
C THR A 152 -2.56 -2.59 4.17
N SER A 153 -3.55 -3.45 4.38
CA SER A 153 -4.46 -3.46 5.53
C SER A 153 -3.86 -4.04 6.80
N ASN A 154 -2.59 -4.49 6.81
CA ASN A 154 -2.00 -5.21 7.95
C ASN A 154 -2.13 -4.47 9.29
N LYS A 155 -1.93 -3.15 9.30
CA LYS A 155 -2.10 -2.33 10.53
C LYS A 155 -3.53 -2.41 11.04
N VAL A 156 -4.50 -2.33 10.14
CA VAL A 156 -5.93 -2.41 10.45
C VAL A 156 -6.32 -3.82 10.90
N GLU A 157 -5.79 -4.86 10.27
CA GLU A 157 -6.04 -6.25 10.66
C GLU A 157 -5.48 -6.58 12.05
N ARG A 158 -4.26 -6.11 12.35
CA ARG A 158 -3.66 -6.23 13.70
C ARG A 158 -4.49 -5.46 14.72
N PHE A 159 -4.93 -4.24 14.39
CA PHE A 159 -5.82 -3.46 15.24
C PHE A 159 -7.11 -4.21 15.57
N PHE A 160 -7.80 -4.77 14.57
CA PHE A 160 -9.03 -5.53 14.80
C PHE A 160 -8.79 -6.84 15.57
N SER A 161 -7.62 -7.46 15.41
CA SER A 161 -7.22 -8.62 16.21
C SER A 161 -7.08 -8.25 17.70
N VAL A 162 -6.46 -7.10 17.99
CA VAL A 162 -6.36 -6.55 19.35
C VAL A 162 -7.73 -6.17 19.89
N ALA A 163 -8.58 -5.53 19.09
CA ALA A 163 -9.96 -5.19 19.45
C ALA A 163 -10.75 -6.43 19.86
N ARG A 164 -10.67 -7.50 19.06
CA ARG A 164 -11.33 -8.78 19.34
C ARG A 164 -10.86 -9.41 20.64
N ALA A 165 -9.55 -9.41 20.90
CA ALA A 165 -8.99 -9.94 22.15
C ALA A 165 -9.44 -9.12 23.37
N THR A 166 -9.42 -7.79 23.25
CA THR A 166 -9.84 -6.86 24.32
C THR A 166 -11.32 -7.03 24.66
N LEU A 167 -12.18 -7.20 23.65
CA LEU A 167 -13.62 -7.39 23.83
C LEU A 167 -13.99 -8.79 24.34
N GLY A 168 -13.35 -9.85 23.81
CA GLY A 168 -13.78 -11.23 24.03
C GLY A 168 -13.04 -12.00 25.13
N HIS A 169 -11.84 -11.58 25.55
CA HIS A 169 -11.06 -12.30 26.57
C HIS A 169 -10.78 -11.48 27.82
N GLU A 170 -10.47 -10.19 27.70
CA GLU A 170 -10.09 -9.41 28.88
C GLU A 170 -11.26 -8.73 29.58
N ARG A 171 -12.33 -8.38 28.86
CA ARG A 171 -13.44 -7.58 29.43
C ARG A 171 -14.79 -7.87 28.77
N ASN A 172 -15.29 -9.08 28.99
CA ASN A 172 -16.67 -9.44 28.63
C ASN A 172 -17.64 -8.45 29.29
N GLY A 173 -18.30 -7.59 28.50
CA GLY A 173 -19.29 -6.63 29.00
C GLY A 173 -18.91 -5.14 28.88
N LEU A 174 -17.81 -4.78 28.22
CA LEU A 174 -17.56 -3.37 27.89
C LEU A 174 -18.64 -2.82 26.94
N GLN A 175 -19.11 -1.61 27.22
CA GLN A 175 -19.87 -0.84 26.25
C GLN A 175 -18.98 -0.47 25.05
N LEU A 176 -19.58 -0.37 23.86
CA LEU A 176 -18.87 -0.02 22.61
C LEU A 176 -18.01 1.26 22.75
N ILE A 177 -18.53 2.28 23.44
CA ILE A 177 -17.82 3.53 23.66
C ILE A 177 -16.57 3.38 24.54
N SER A 178 -16.65 2.53 25.57
CA SER A 178 -15.51 2.23 26.45
C SER A 178 -14.46 1.42 25.72
N LEU A 179 -14.87 0.48 24.86
CA LEU A 179 -13.97 -0.28 24.01
C LEU A 179 -13.23 0.62 23.02
N GLU A 180 -13.95 1.51 22.33
CA GLU A 180 -13.37 2.47 21.38
C GLU A 180 -12.34 3.38 22.07
N MET A 181 -12.67 3.91 23.25
CA MET A 181 -11.77 4.77 24.02
C MET A 181 -10.49 4.03 24.44
N VAL A 182 -10.61 2.79 24.93
CA VAL A 182 -9.43 1.97 25.29
C VAL A 182 -8.56 1.67 24.07
N LEU A 183 -9.16 1.32 22.94
CA LEU A 183 -8.41 1.04 21.71
C LEU A 183 -7.73 2.28 21.14
N PHE A 184 -8.42 3.42 21.15
CA PHE A 184 -7.85 4.70 20.77
C PHE A 184 -6.64 5.05 21.64
N LEU A 185 -6.80 4.95 22.97
CA LEU A 185 -5.74 5.19 23.96
C LEU A 185 -4.54 4.26 23.78
N ARG A 186 -4.80 3.00 23.43
CA ARG A 186 -3.76 1.99 23.23
C ARG A 186 -2.96 2.20 21.95
N GLU A 187 -3.62 2.40 20.81
CA GLU A 187 -2.92 2.54 19.52
C GLU A 187 -2.08 3.81 19.42
N ASN A 188 -2.50 4.84 20.12
CA ASN A 188 -1.88 6.14 20.08
C ASN A 188 -1.10 6.43 21.38
N SER A 189 -0.71 5.39 22.13
CA SER A 189 0.01 5.48 23.41
C SER A 189 1.33 6.27 23.36
N ARG A 190 1.86 6.52 22.15
CA ARG A 190 3.02 7.38 21.92
C ARG A 190 2.74 8.88 22.08
N PHE A 191 1.48 9.30 22.07
CA PHE A 191 1.08 10.72 22.08
C PHE A 191 0.64 11.22 23.46
N TRP A 192 0.54 10.33 24.46
CA TRP A 192 0.14 10.67 25.82
C TRP A 192 0.81 9.75 26.82
N ASP A 193 0.94 10.26 28.04
CA ASP A 193 1.29 9.50 29.22
C ASP A 193 0.10 9.49 30.21
N VAL A 194 0.26 8.77 31.32
CA VAL A 194 -0.78 8.68 32.37
C VAL A 194 -1.16 10.07 32.87
N SER A 195 -0.18 10.97 33.02
CA SER A 195 -0.36 12.35 33.47
C SER A 195 -1.25 13.16 32.53
N THR A 196 -1.07 13.00 31.21
CA THR A 196 -1.86 13.70 30.18
C THR A 196 -3.30 13.21 30.15
N VAL A 197 -3.52 11.91 30.35
CA VAL A 197 -4.87 11.32 30.37
C VAL A 197 -5.62 11.71 31.65
N ASP A 198 -4.94 11.72 32.79
CA ASP A 198 -5.52 12.09 34.09
C ASP A 198 -6.03 13.54 34.15
N GLN A 199 -5.36 14.46 33.44
CA GLN A 199 -5.80 15.86 33.34
C GLN A 199 -7.08 16.07 32.52
N LEU A 200 -7.49 15.08 31.73
CA LEU A 200 -8.62 15.19 30.79
C LEU A 200 -9.85 14.37 31.20
N LEU A 201 -9.73 13.54 32.25
CA LEU A 201 -10.81 12.75 32.84
C LEU A 201 -11.46 13.48 34.02
#